data_AF-A0A428NXU6-F1
#
_entry.id   AF-A0A428NXU6-F1
#
_cell.length_a   1.000
_cell.length_b   1.000
_cell.length_c   1.000
_cell.angle_alpha   90.00
_cell.angle_beta   90.00
_cell.angle_gamma   90.00
#
_symmetry.space_group_name_H-M   'P 1'
#
loop_
_entity.id
_entity.type
_entity.pdbx_description
1 polymer ?
#
loop_
_entity_poly.entity_id
_entity_poly.type
_entity_poly.pdbx_seq_one_letter_code
_entity_poly.pdbx_strand_id
1 'polypeptide(L)'
;MRLSILPVLALAGSALASGATIVAAINEIGNATLSLNKTIADWPKTLIGTLPIITKSTILLAEIHNGTKTARASRPLSIDETIAVAQATTKLGGQVNMTLETVIRAKPDFDRLLLRPVILLNLELQRDLTEDFSDAVIDKVPDELQANAKELVKGIGESFEKAIKTYSSLRR
;
A
#
# COMPACT_ATOMS: atom_id res chain seq x y z
N MET A 1 27.57 -36.94 45.55
CA MET A 1 27.91 -36.13 44.36
C MET A 1 26.60 -35.66 43.75
N ARG A 2 26.43 -34.35 43.58
CA ARG A 2 25.15 -33.68 43.27
C ARG A 2 24.80 -33.83 41.79
N LEU A 3 23.57 -34.29 41.48
CA LEU A 3 23.01 -34.23 40.12
C LEU A 3 22.88 -32.76 39.71
N SER A 4 23.58 -32.38 38.65
CA SER A 4 23.43 -31.05 38.02
C SER A 4 22.33 -31.14 36.98
N ILE A 5 21.22 -30.47 37.25
CA ILE A 5 20.08 -30.30 36.35
C ILE A 5 20.43 -29.10 35.48
N LEU A 6 20.79 -29.32 34.21
CA LEU A 6 20.98 -28.24 33.24
C LEU A 6 19.61 -27.63 32.91
N PRO A 7 19.45 -26.30 32.93
CA PRO A 7 18.23 -25.68 32.43
C PRO A 7 18.26 -25.80 30.91
N VAL A 8 17.26 -26.47 30.35
CA VAL A 8 16.95 -26.37 28.92
C VAL A 8 16.52 -24.93 28.67
N LEU A 9 17.47 -24.09 28.24
CA LEU A 9 17.18 -22.81 27.62
C LEU A 9 16.46 -23.11 26.31
N ALA A 10 15.13 -23.08 26.35
CA ALA A 10 14.31 -22.97 25.17
C ALA A 10 14.70 -21.64 24.47
N LEU A 11 15.55 -21.72 23.46
CA LEU A 11 15.61 -20.67 22.44
C LEU A 11 14.26 -20.70 21.72
N ALA A 12 13.28 -19.99 22.26
CA ALA A 12 12.24 -19.38 21.45
C ALA A 12 12.97 -18.39 20.54
N GLY A 13 13.51 -18.91 19.43
CA GLY A 13 14.08 -18.09 18.38
C GLY A 13 13.05 -17.01 18.09
N SER A 14 13.47 -15.75 18.25
CA SER A 14 12.66 -14.58 17.95
C SER A 14 12.30 -14.62 16.47
N ALA A 15 11.21 -15.33 16.17
CA ALA A 15 10.51 -15.16 14.93
C ALA A 15 10.08 -13.70 14.92
N LEU A 16 10.84 -12.84 14.23
CA LEU A 16 10.47 -11.45 13.97
C LEU A 16 8.95 -11.39 13.79
N ALA A 17 8.29 -10.56 14.60
CA ALA A 17 6.83 -10.44 14.62
C ALA A 17 6.35 -10.10 13.21
N SER A 18 5.95 -11.11 12.42
CA SER A 18 5.66 -10.97 11.00
C SER A 18 4.49 -10.01 10.78
N GLY A 19 3.53 -10.01 11.72
CA GLY A 19 2.50 -8.97 11.77
C GLY A 19 3.07 -7.56 11.95
N ALA A 20 3.99 -7.35 12.89
CA ALA A 20 4.58 -6.03 13.14
C ALA A 20 5.41 -5.52 11.94
N THR A 21 6.15 -6.41 11.27
CA THR A 21 6.92 -6.05 10.07
C THR A 21 6.01 -5.69 8.90
N ILE A 22 4.93 -6.44 8.67
CA ILE A 22 3.93 -6.09 7.65
C ILE A 22 3.22 -4.78 8.01
N VAL A 23 2.84 -4.56 9.27
CA VAL A 23 2.24 -3.30 9.73
C VAL A 23 3.19 -2.12 9.51
N ALA A 24 4.48 -2.29 9.77
CA ALA A 24 5.48 -1.25 9.48
C ALA A 24 5.53 -0.91 7.98
N ALA A 25 5.55 -1.93 7.11
CA ALA A 25 5.49 -1.72 5.66
C ALA A 25 4.20 -1.00 5.21
N ILE A 26 3.04 -1.38 5.75
CA ILE A 26 1.76 -0.70 5.50
C ILE A 26 1.84 0.79 5.90
N ASN A 27 2.47 1.08 7.04
CA ASN A 27 2.63 2.46 7.50
C ASN A 27 3.56 3.28 6.59
N GLU A 28 4.66 2.72 6.09
CA GLU A 28 5.54 3.41 5.14
C GLU A 28 4.82 3.70 3.81
N ILE A 29 4.07 2.73 3.28
CA ILE A 29 3.20 2.94 2.11
C ILE A 29 2.18 4.04 2.39
N GLY A 30 1.55 4.05 3.57
CA GLY A 30 0.60 5.08 3.98
C GLY A 30 1.23 6.47 4.06
N ASN A 31 2.45 6.57 4.60
CA ASN A 31 3.20 7.82 4.67
C ASN A 31 3.56 8.35 3.28
N ALA A 32 4.04 7.48 2.39
CA ALA A 32 4.34 7.83 1.00
C ALA A 32 3.08 8.27 0.26
N THR A 33 1.95 7.58 0.47
CA THR A 33 0.62 7.91 -0.08
C THR A 33 0.16 9.31 0.35
N LEU A 34 0.24 9.62 1.65
CA LEU A 34 -0.10 10.95 2.15
C LEU A 34 0.84 12.04 1.63
N SER A 35 2.14 11.74 1.49
CA SER A 35 3.13 12.67 0.94
C SER A 35 2.83 13.00 -0.53
N LEU A 36 2.47 11.99 -1.33
CA LEU A 36 2.00 12.18 -2.70
C LEU A 36 0.72 13.03 -2.73
N ASN A 37 -0.29 12.68 -1.92
CA ASN A 37 -1.55 13.42 -1.83
C ASN A 37 -1.32 14.91 -1.54
N LYS A 38 -0.51 15.21 -0.51
CA LYS A 38 -0.18 16.59 -0.14
C LYS A 38 0.53 17.31 -1.28
N THR A 39 1.46 16.64 -1.96
CA THR A 39 2.22 17.22 -3.07
C THR A 39 1.32 17.56 -4.26
N ILE A 40 0.31 16.74 -4.56
CA ILE A 40 -0.68 17.04 -5.61
C ILE A 40 -1.62 18.16 -5.17
N ALA A 41 -2.06 18.17 -3.90
CA ALA A 41 -2.96 19.20 -3.38
C ALA A 41 -2.31 20.60 -3.36
N ASP A 42 -1.03 20.67 -2.98
CA ASP A 42 -0.25 21.91 -2.87
C ASP A 42 0.40 22.32 -4.21
N TRP A 43 0.20 21.53 -5.26
CA TRP A 43 0.86 21.73 -6.56
C TRP A 43 0.46 23.07 -7.20
N PRO A 44 1.41 23.91 -7.65
CA PRO A 44 1.12 25.20 -8.31
C PRO A 44 0.47 25.09 -9.71
N LYS A 45 0.09 23.89 -10.16
CA LYS A 45 -0.56 23.65 -11.46
C LYS A 45 0.30 24.06 -12.67
N THR A 46 1.62 23.95 -12.49
CA THR A 46 2.62 24.19 -13.54
C THR A 46 3.34 22.91 -13.90
N LEU A 47 3.84 22.82 -15.13
CA LEU A 47 4.57 21.64 -15.60
C LEU A 47 5.84 21.38 -14.76
N ILE A 48 6.62 22.40 -14.43
CA ILE A 48 7.80 22.24 -13.56
C ILE A 48 7.38 21.80 -12.14
N GLY A 49 6.22 22.27 -11.67
CA GLY A 49 5.65 21.86 -10.39
C GLY A 49 5.26 20.38 -10.31
N THR A 50 5.23 19.63 -11.41
CA THR A 50 4.94 18.19 -11.36
C THR A 50 6.15 17.33 -11.02
N LEU A 51 7.37 17.88 -11.05
CA LEU A 51 8.58 17.12 -10.70
C LEU A 51 8.51 16.53 -9.27
N PRO A 52 8.09 17.27 -8.23
CA PRO A 52 7.85 16.69 -6.91
C PRO A 52 6.78 15.58 -6.91
N ILE A 53 5.72 15.70 -7.72
CA ILE A 53 4.66 14.67 -7.81
C ILE A 53 5.26 13.36 -8.36
N ILE A 54 6.06 13.45 -9.43
CA ILE A 54 6.74 12.29 -10.02
C ILE A 54 7.65 11.63 -8.97
N THR A 55 8.48 12.41 -8.27
CA THR A 55 9.37 11.89 -7.22
C THR A 55 8.59 11.17 -6.12
N LYS A 56 7.50 11.76 -5.62
CA LYS A 56 6.68 11.14 -4.57
C LYS A 56 5.94 9.89 -5.05
N SER A 57 5.51 9.89 -6.30
CA SER A 57 4.92 8.70 -6.93
C SER A 57 5.94 7.57 -7.05
N THR A 58 7.18 7.86 -7.48
CA THR A 58 8.26 6.86 -7.53
C THR A 58 8.61 6.31 -6.15
N ILE A 59 8.64 7.15 -5.12
CA ILE A 59 8.84 6.70 -3.73
C ILE A 59 7.70 5.76 -3.32
N LEU A 60 6.44 6.13 -3.58
CA LEU A 60 5.30 5.26 -3.28
C LEU A 60 5.41 3.89 -3.98
N LEU A 61 5.76 3.87 -5.26
CA LEU A 61 5.99 2.63 -6.00
C LEU A 61 7.09 1.76 -5.35
N ALA A 62 8.19 2.39 -4.91
CA ALA A 62 9.27 1.70 -4.22
C ALA A 62 8.82 1.13 -2.85
N GLU A 63 8.04 1.88 -2.08
CA GLU A 63 7.52 1.41 -0.79
C GLU A 63 6.53 0.25 -0.95
N ILE A 64 5.66 0.28 -1.97
CA ILE A 64 4.75 -0.85 -2.25
C ILE A 64 5.54 -2.10 -2.63
N HIS A 65 6.58 -1.95 -3.48
CA HIS A 65 7.45 -3.07 -3.85
C HIS A 65 8.23 -3.64 -2.66
N ASN A 66 8.78 -2.78 -1.82
CA ASN A 66 9.49 -3.19 -0.60
C ASN A 66 8.54 -3.84 0.41
N GLY A 67 7.34 -3.31 0.56
CA GLY A 67 6.28 -3.90 1.37
C GLY A 67 5.87 -5.28 0.87
N THR A 68 5.79 -5.48 -0.44
CA THR A 68 5.51 -6.78 -1.07
C THR A 68 6.60 -7.80 -0.74
N LYS A 69 7.87 -7.43 -0.90
CA LYS A 69 9.00 -8.29 -0.50
C LYS A 69 8.95 -8.66 0.97
N THR A 70 8.63 -7.67 1.81
CA THR A 70 8.50 -7.84 3.26
C THR A 70 7.38 -8.80 3.61
N ALA A 71 6.20 -8.62 3.00
CA ALA A 71 5.07 -9.52 3.17
C ALA A 71 5.43 -10.94 2.73
N ARG A 72 5.98 -11.13 1.53
CA ARG A 72 6.39 -12.45 1.02
C ARG A 72 7.39 -13.17 1.92
N ALA A 73 8.38 -12.45 2.45
CA ALA A 73 9.40 -12.98 3.36
C ALA A 73 8.88 -13.24 4.79
N SER A 74 7.71 -12.72 5.14
CA SER A 74 7.11 -12.92 6.45
C SER A 74 6.56 -14.34 6.63
N ARG A 75 6.52 -14.81 7.87
CA ARG A 75 5.87 -16.09 8.20
C ARG A 75 4.34 -15.90 8.21
N PRO A 76 3.56 -16.99 8.16
CA PRO A 76 2.11 -16.91 8.38
C PRO A 76 1.77 -16.17 9.68
N LEU A 77 0.71 -15.38 9.65
CA LEU A 77 0.25 -14.56 10.77
C LEU A 77 -0.49 -15.43 11.78
N SER A 78 -0.33 -15.09 13.05
CA SER A 78 -1.32 -15.49 14.06
C SER A 78 -2.64 -14.72 13.86
N ILE A 79 -3.70 -15.14 14.58
CA ILE A 79 -4.98 -14.42 14.57
C ILE A 79 -4.80 -12.98 15.07
N ASP A 80 -4.06 -12.77 16.16
CA ASP A 80 -3.81 -11.43 16.71
C ASP A 80 -3.01 -10.55 15.75
N GLU A 81 -1.99 -11.12 15.09
CA GLU A 81 -1.22 -10.42 14.06
C GLU A 81 -2.11 -10.08 12.84
N THR A 82 -3.04 -10.96 12.47
CA THR A 82 -4.01 -10.73 11.38
C THR A 82 -4.92 -9.55 11.68
N ILE A 83 -5.41 -9.43 12.92
CA ILE A 83 -6.26 -8.30 13.34
C ILE A 83 -5.48 -6.99 13.23
N ALA A 84 -4.22 -6.95 13.69
CA ALA A 84 -3.38 -5.76 13.60
C ALA A 84 -3.12 -5.34 12.13
N VAL A 85 -2.84 -6.32 11.26
CA VAL A 85 -2.64 -6.08 9.82
C VAL A 85 -3.94 -5.59 9.17
N ALA A 86 -5.09 -6.16 9.51
CA ALA A 86 -6.39 -5.72 8.99
C ALA A 86 -6.72 -4.27 9.39
N GLN A 87 -6.43 -3.87 10.63
CA GLN A 87 -6.61 -2.48 11.09
C GLN A 87 -5.70 -1.51 10.32
N ALA A 88 -4.43 -1.86 10.14
CA ALA A 88 -3.48 -1.05 9.37
C ALA A 88 -3.93 -0.92 7.89
N THR A 89 -4.38 -2.03 7.29
CA THR A 89 -4.88 -2.09 5.90
C THR A 89 -6.13 -1.22 5.72
N THR A 90 -7.07 -1.27 6.66
CA THR A 90 -8.28 -0.43 6.63
C THR A 90 -7.92 1.06 6.61
N LYS A 91 -6.99 1.46 7.47
CA LYS A 91 -6.49 2.84 7.52
C LYS A 91 -5.81 3.23 6.22
N LEU A 92 -4.95 2.37 5.66
CA LEU A 92 -4.29 2.60 4.39
C LEU A 92 -5.32 2.76 3.25
N GLY A 93 -6.36 1.93 3.19
CA GLY A 93 -7.42 2.04 2.20
C GLY A 93 -8.11 3.41 2.21
N GLY A 94 -8.35 3.98 3.40
CA GLY A 94 -8.85 5.35 3.52
C GLY A 94 -7.89 6.40 2.95
N GLN A 95 -6.59 6.25 3.19
CA GLN A 95 -5.56 7.16 2.68
C GLN A 95 -5.40 7.06 1.15
N VAL A 96 -5.45 5.85 0.60
CA VAL A 96 -5.41 5.60 -0.85
C VAL A 96 -6.63 6.23 -1.52
N ASN A 97 -7.84 5.97 -1.01
CA ASN A 97 -9.07 6.55 -1.55
C ASN A 97 -9.00 8.10 -1.56
N MET A 98 -8.61 8.72 -0.44
CA MET A 98 -8.41 10.18 -0.39
C MET A 98 -7.42 10.69 -1.44
N THR A 99 -6.32 9.98 -1.65
CA THR A 99 -5.26 10.36 -2.61
C THR A 99 -5.76 10.24 -4.04
N LEU A 100 -6.45 9.15 -4.37
CA LEU A 100 -7.03 8.93 -5.69
C LEU A 100 -8.13 9.96 -6.00
N GLU A 101 -8.94 10.35 -5.02
CA GLU A 101 -9.90 11.45 -5.17
C GLU A 101 -9.19 12.79 -5.45
N THR A 102 -8.05 13.06 -4.81
CA THR A 102 -7.23 14.25 -5.12
C THR A 102 -6.67 14.18 -6.55
N VAL A 103 -6.19 13.02 -6.99
CA VAL A 103 -5.74 12.81 -8.38
C VAL A 103 -6.89 13.08 -9.36
N ILE A 104 -8.07 12.48 -9.14
CA ILE A 104 -9.27 12.70 -9.96
C ILE A 104 -9.62 14.19 -10.04
N ARG A 105 -9.65 14.91 -8.92
CA ARG A 105 -9.93 16.36 -8.90
C ARG A 105 -8.89 17.18 -9.67
N ALA A 106 -7.63 16.77 -9.67
CA ALA A 106 -6.56 17.44 -10.40
C ALA A 106 -6.56 17.16 -11.91
N LYS A 107 -7.41 16.25 -12.41
CA LYS A 107 -7.46 15.86 -13.82
C LYS A 107 -7.54 17.04 -14.80
N PRO A 108 -8.39 18.08 -14.62
CA PRO A 108 -8.45 19.20 -15.56
C PRO A 108 -7.11 19.95 -15.69
N ASP A 109 -6.35 20.06 -14.60
CA ASP A 109 -5.05 20.71 -14.58
C ASP A 109 -3.98 19.83 -15.26
N PHE A 110 -4.00 18.51 -15.02
CA PHE A 110 -3.13 17.57 -15.74
C PHE A 110 -3.44 17.49 -17.24
N ASP A 111 -4.73 17.51 -17.61
CA ASP A 111 -5.17 17.53 -19.00
C ASP A 111 -4.67 18.79 -19.72
N ARG A 112 -4.77 19.96 -19.08
CA ARG A 112 -4.26 21.24 -19.62
C ARG A 112 -2.75 21.21 -19.91
N LEU A 113 -2.00 20.40 -19.14
CA LEU A 113 -0.57 20.22 -19.29
C LEU A 113 -0.20 19.01 -20.16
N LEU A 114 -1.19 18.34 -20.78
CA LEU A 114 -0.99 17.16 -21.63
C LEU A 114 -0.39 15.95 -20.88
N LEU A 115 -0.56 15.89 -19.55
CA LEU A 115 0.03 14.85 -18.70
C LEU A 115 -0.87 13.61 -18.51
N ARG A 116 -2.09 13.63 -19.06
CA ARG A 116 -3.08 12.55 -18.89
C ARG A 116 -2.51 11.14 -19.14
N PRO A 117 -1.77 10.86 -20.24
CA PRO A 117 -1.26 9.51 -20.50
C PRO A 117 -0.28 9.02 -19.42
N VAL A 118 0.55 9.93 -18.90
CA VAL A 118 1.55 9.60 -17.86
C VAL A 118 0.86 9.32 -16.53
N ILE A 119 -0.17 10.10 -16.18
CA ILE A 119 -0.94 9.86 -14.96
C ILE A 119 -1.73 8.55 -15.05
N LEU A 120 -2.33 8.25 -16.21
CA LEU A 120 -3.01 6.97 -16.45
C LEU A 120 -2.05 5.78 -16.25
N LEU A 121 -0.89 5.81 -16.92
CA LEU A 121 0.13 4.77 -16.78
C LEU A 121 0.57 4.60 -15.31
N ASN A 122 0.72 5.71 -14.58
CA ASN A 122 1.10 5.66 -13.18
C ASN A 122 0.02 5.06 -12.27
N LEU A 123 -1.26 5.35 -12.54
CA LEU A 123 -2.38 4.75 -11.82
C LEU A 123 -2.46 3.24 -12.06
N GLU A 124 -2.27 2.79 -13.30
CA GLU A 124 -2.24 1.37 -13.65
C GLU A 124 -1.10 0.65 -12.95
N LEU A 125 0.12 1.22 -12.98
CA LEU A 125 1.27 0.63 -12.30
C LEU A 125 1.08 0.55 -10.78
N GLN A 126 0.53 1.60 -10.15
CA GLN A 126 0.25 1.58 -8.71
C GLN A 126 -0.84 0.57 -8.35
N ARG A 127 -1.90 0.42 -9.17
CA ARG A 127 -2.92 -0.61 -8.98
C ARG A 127 -2.28 -2.00 -9.00
N ASP A 128 -1.52 -2.32 -10.04
CA ASP A 128 -0.94 -3.66 -10.22
C ASP A 128 0.00 -4.02 -9.07
N LEU A 129 0.84 -3.07 -8.61
CA LEU A 129 1.70 -3.28 -7.44
C LEU A 129 0.92 -3.38 -6.13
N THR A 130 -0.21 -2.67 -6.00
CA THR A 130 -1.06 -2.75 -4.80
C THR A 130 -1.79 -4.08 -4.74
N GLU A 131 -2.21 -4.63 -5.89
CA GLU A 131 -2.76 -5.98 -5.99
C GLU A 131 -1.71 -7.02 -5.59
N ASP A 132 -0.50 -6.94 -6.13
CA ASP A 132 0.61 -7.84 -5.77
C ASP A 132 0.97 -7.77 -4.27
N PHE A 133 0.98 -6.56 -3.70
CA PHE A 133 1.17 -6.38 -2.27
C PHE A 133 0.03 -7.00 -1.45
N SER A 134 -1.22 -6.78 -1.87
CA SER A 134 -2.41 -7.30 -1.19
C SER A 134 -2.41 -8.82 -1.17
N ASP A 135 -2.13 -9.45 -2.31
CA ASP A 135 -2.02 -10.90 -2.44
C ASP A 135 -0.91 -11.45 -1.53
N ALA A 136 0.27 -10.81 -1.52
CA ALA A 136 1.37 -11.20 -0.65
C ALA A 136 1.04 -11.12 0.85
N VAL A 137 0.18 -10.18 1.26
CA VAL A 137 -0.30 -10.07 2.65
C VAL A 137 -1.38 -11.12 2.93
N ILE A 138 -2.33 -11.33 2.00
CA ILE A 138 -3.40 -12.32 2.13
C ILE A 138 -2.83 -13.74 2.24
N ASP A 139 -1.75 -14.05 1.52
CA ASP A 139 -1.02 -15.33 1.63
C ASP A 139 -0.46 -15.60 3.03
N LYS A 140 -0.36 -14.57 3.88
CA LYS A 140 0.07 -14.71 5.28
C LYS A 140 -1.10 -14.81 6.25
N VAL A 141 -2.32 -14.50 5.83
CA VAL A 141 -3.52 -14.60 6.67
C VAL A 141 -3.93 -16.07 6.82
N PRO A 142 -4.36 -16.52 8.02
CA PRO A 142 -4.92 -17.86 8.21
C PRO A 142 -6.02 -18.17 7.20
N ASP A 143 -6.04 -19.39 6.67
CA ASP A 143 -6.93 -19.80 5.56
C ASP A 143 -8.40 -19.46 5.82
N GLU A 144 -8.88 -19.66 7.05
CA GLU A 144 -10.24 -19.34 7.48
C GLU A 144 -10.62 -17.85 7.39
N LEU A 145 -9.64 -16.94 7.32
CA LEU A 145 -9.83 -15.48 7.27
C LEU A 145 -9.46 -14.87 5.91
N GLN A 146 -8.90 -15.64 4.96
CA GLN A 146 -8.47 -15.10 3.66
C GLN A 146 -9.62 -14.51 2.84
N ALA A 147 -10.83 -15.08 2.94
CA ALA A 147 -12.01 -14.52 2.27
C ALA A 147 -12.36 -13.12 2.81
N ASN A 148 -12.28 -12.93 4.13
CA ASN A 148 -12.47 -11.63 4.76
C ASN A 148 -11.36 -10.65 4.38
N ALA A 149 -10.11 -11.10 4.29
CA ALA A 149 -8.98 -10.27 3.88
C ALA A 149 -9.13 -9.78 2.42
N LYS A 150 -9.60 -10.65 1.51
CA LYS A 150 -9.92 -10.27 0.11
C LYS A 150 -11.01 -9.22 0.04
N GLU A 151 -12.09 -9.38 0.82
CA GLU A 151 -13.17 -8.40 0.86
C GLU A 151 -12.67 -7.05 1.42
N LEU A 152 -11.76 -7.07 2.40
CA LEU A 152 -11.21 -5.86 3.00
C LEU A 152 -10.46 -4.97 1.99
N VAL A 153 -9.68 -5.58 1.09
CA VAL A 153 -8.87 -4.84 0.11
C VAL A 153 -9.63 -4.44 -1.14
N LYS A 154 -10.83 -5.00 -1.36
CA LYS A 154 -11.65 -4.75 -2.55
C LYS A 154 -11.92 -3.27 -2.81
N GLY A 155 -12.23 -2.50 -1.76
CA GLY A 155 -12.49 -1.06 -1.87
C GLY A 155 -11.28 -0.25 -2.37
N ILE A 156 -10.05 -0.76 -2.19
CA ILE A 156 -8.83 -0.16 -2.73
C ILE A 156 -8.80 -0.33 -4.25
N GLY A 157 -9.05 -1.55 -4.73
CA GLY A 157 -9.15 -1.86 -6.16
C GLY A 157 -10.23 -1.02 -6.87
N GLU A 158 -11.43 -0.95 -6.29
CA GLU A 158 -12.54 -0.13 -6.83
C GLU A 158 -12.18 1.36 -6.92
N SER A 159 -11.39 1.87 -5.97
CA SER A 159 -10.91 3.26 -5.99
C SER A 159 -9.93 3.50 -7.15
N PHE A 160 -9.01 2.55 -7.39
CA PHE A 160 -8.09 2.61 -8.54
C PHE A 160 -8.86 2.52 -9.86
N GLU A 161 -9.81 1.59 -9.99
CA GLU A 161 -10.66 1.46 -11.17
C GLU A 161 -11.39 2.77 -11.49
N LYS A 162 -11.96 3.42 -10.48
CA LYS A 162 -12.63 4.72 -10.64
C LYS A 162 -11.66 5.79 -11.17
N ALA A 163 -10.45 5.88 -10.62
CA ALA A 163 -9.45 6.85 -11.05
C ALA A 163 -8.98 6.57 -12.50
N ILE A 164 -8.65 5.31 -12.80
CA ILE A 164 -8.24 4.87 -14.14
C ILE A 164 -9.34 5.11 -15.18
N LYS A 165 -10.59 4.79 -14.86
CA LYS A 165 -11.75 5.08 -15.71
C LYS A 165 -11.89 6.58 -15.98
N THR A 166 -11.65 7.40 -14.95
CA THR A 166 -11.67 8.86 -15.10
C THR A 166 -10.58 9.30 -16.08
N TYR A 167 -9.34 8.82 -15.93
CA TYR A 167 -8.19 9.22 -16.76
C TYR A 167 -8.15 8.61 -18.17
N SER A 168 -8.80 7.46 -18.39
CA SER A 168 -8.96 6.84 -19.72
C SER A 168 -10.03 7.52 -20.58
N SER A 169 -10.97 8.24 -19.96
CA SER A 169 -11.99 8.99 -20.69
C SER A 169 -11.47 10.30 -21.28
N LEU A 170 -11.86 10.61 -22.52
CA LEU A 170 -11.70 11.93 -23.11
C LEU A 170 -12.59 12.94 -22.35
N ARG A 171 -12.09 14.17 -22.18
CA ARG A 171 -12.79 15.26 -21.49
C ARG A 171 -14.20 15.42 -22.08
N ARG A 172 -15.24 15.30 -21.25
CA ARG A 172 -16.57 15.83 -21.56
C ARG A 172 -16.58 17.33 -21.27
#